data_AF-A0A7S2WGW2-F1
#
_entry.id   AF-A0A7S2WGW2-F1
#
_cell.length_a   1.000
_cell.length_b   1.000
_cell.length_c   1.000
_cell.angle_alpha   90.00
_cell.angle_beta   90.00
_cell.angle_gamma   90.00
#
_symmetry.space_group_name_H-M   'P 1'
#
loop_
_entity.id
_entity.type
_entity.pdbx_description
1 polymer ?
#
loop_
_entity_poly.entity_id
_entity_poly.type
_entity_poly.pdbx_seq_one_letter_code
_entity_poly.pdbx_strand_id
1 'polypeptide(L)'
;DSGFSYVILPNKSPPGRFEAHLQVFSGSSDELLEQQGIAHLTEHVAYMGSRKRERLFGTGSQTNAYTDFHHTVFYAACPTLAPASGYHGQQPMMPMALDALADVMEARVDTSRLEKERQAVLSEMTMVNTIEYRVECQILSTLHRENRLAKRFPIGKERL
;
A
#
# COMPACT_ATOMS: atom_id res chain seq x y z
N ASP A 1 16.74 17.60 11.32
CA ASP A 1 15.42 16.95 11.40
C ASP A 1 14.80 16.87 10.02
N SER A 2 14.25 15.71 9.67
CA SER A 2 13.61 15.44 8.37
C SER A 2 12.11 15.78 8.32
N GLY A 3 11.50 16.13 9.45
CA GLY A 3 10.04 16.35 9.56
C GLY A 3 9.21 15.07 9.62
N PHE A 4 9.84 13.89 9.62
CA PHE A 4 9.16 12.60 9.69
C PHE A 4 8.54 12.39 11.08
N SER A 5 7.21 12.26 11.13
CA SER A 5 6.47 12.04 12.37
C SER A 5 6.29 10.55 12.63
N TYR A 6 6.37 10.14 13.90
CA TYR A 6 6.17 8.74 14.29
C TYR A 6 5.34 8.64 15.57
N VAL A 7 4.59 7.54 15.67
CA VAL A 7 3.80 7.17 16.86
C VAL A 7 4.11 5.72 17.18
N ILE A 8 4.43 5.43 18.44
CA ILE A 8 4.68 4.07 18.94
C ILE A 8 3.65 3.76 20.00
N LEU A 9 2.83 2.74 19.75
CA LEU A 9 1.78 2.31 20.68
C LEU A 9 2.10 0.90 21.20
N PRO A 10 1.89 0.62 22.50
CA PRO A 10 2.09 -0.71 23.05
C PRO A 10 0.99 -1.66 22.54
N ASN A 11 1.38 -2.84 22.04
CA ASN A 11 0.45 -3.90 21.67
C ASN A 11 0.50 -5.05 22.69
N LYS A 12 -0.64 -5.38 23.30
CA LYS A 12 -0.78 -6.54 24.20
C LYS A 12 -1.51 -7.71 23.57
N SER A 13 -2.28 -7.49 22.49
CA SER A 13 -3.14 -8.52 21.88
C SER A 13 -3.23 -8.34 20.37
N PRO A 14 -2.89 -9.36 19.57
CA PRO A 14 -2.33 -10.65 20.00
C PRO A 14 -0.90 -10.50 20.55
N PRO A 15 -0.52 -11.27 21.59
CA PRO A 15 0.82 -11.21 22.17
C PRO A 15 1.89 -11.68 21.18
N GLY A 16 3.10 -11.14 21.29
CA GLY A 16 4.22 -11.50 20.41
C GLY A 16 4.06 -11.05 18.97
N ARG A 17 3.20 -10.05 18.70
CA ARG A 17 3.03 -9.43 17.37
C ARG A 17 3.10 -7.91 17.44
N PHE A 18 3.49 -7.31 16.33
CA PHE A 18 3.45 -5.87 16.12
C PHE A 18 2.98 -5.56 14.71
N GLU A 19 2.59 -4.31 14.49
CA GLU A 19 2.33 -3.76 13.17
C GLU A 19 3.17 -2.51 12.98
N ALA A 20 3.74 -2.36 11.79
CA ALA A 20 4.42 -1.16 11.36
C ALA A 20 3.69 -0.60 10.14
N HIS A 21 3.41 0.70 10.16
CA HIS A 21 2.65 1.41 9.13
C HIS A 21 3.47 2.60 8.65
N LEU A 22 3.61 2.74 7.33
CA LEU A 22 4.09 3.93 6.65
C LEU A 22 2.89 4.59 5.96
N GLN A 23 2.49 5.75 6.46
CA GLN A 23 1.37 6.52 5.91
C GLN A 23 1.90 7.72 5.15
N VAL A 24 1.55 7.79 3.87
CA VAL A 24 1.74 8.97 3.04
C VAL A 24 0.43 9.76 3.06
N PHE A 25 0.47 11.01 3.53
CA PHE A 25 -0.68 11.94 3.53
C PHE A 25 -0.96 12.51 2.14
N SER A 26 -1.05 11.62 1.15
CA SER A 26 -1.50 11.92 -0.18
C SER A 26 -2.16 10.68 -0.76
N GLY A 27 -3.27 10.87 -1.48
CA GLY A 27 -4.04 9.80 -2.09
C GLY A 27 -4.59 10.22 -3.45
N SER A 28 -5.62 9.52 -3.92
CA SER A 28 -6.15 9.76 -5.27
C SER A 28 -6.76 11.16 -5.45
N SER A 29 -7.20 11.83 -4.38
CA SER A 29 -7.78 13.18 -4.48
C SER A 29 -6.77 14.25 -4.91
N ASP A 30 -5.48 14.02 -4.66
CA ASP A 30 -4.39 14.92 -5.00
C ASP A 30 -3.99 14.86 -6.49
N GLU A 31 -4.40 13.80 -7.19
CA GLU A 31 -4.04 13.57 -8.59
C GLU A 31 -4.53 14.70 -9.52
N LEU A 32 -3.69 15.07 -10.48
CA LEU A 32 -4.08 15.93 -11.59
C LEU A 32 -5.08 15.22 -12.52
N LEU A 33 -5.66 15.97 -13.45
CA LEU A 33 -6.71 15.45 -14.33
C LEU A 33 -6.23 14.27 -15.18
N GLU A 34 -5.01 14.36 -15.70
CA GLU A 34 -4.30 13.36 -16.51
C GLU A 34 -3.59 12.26 -15.70
N GLN A 35 -3.75 12.26 -14.38
CA GLN A 35 -3.03 11.37 -13.46
C GLN A 35 -3.97 10.39 -12.72
N GLN A 36 -5.19 10.21 -13.19
CA GLN A 36 -6.22 9.45 -12.45
C GLN A 36 -5.86 7.97 -12.32
N GLY A 37 -5.49 7.55 -11.11
CA GLY A 37 -5.02 6.21 -10.78
C GLY A 37 -3.51 6.09 -10.59
N ILE A 38 -2.74 7.18 -10.71
CA ILE A 38 -1.28 7.14 -10.52
C ILE A 38 -0.90 6.89 -9.06
N ALA A 39 -1.69 7.36 -8.08
CA ALA A 39 -1.42 7.12 -6.67
C ALA A 39 -1.47 5.61 -6.36
N HIS A 40 -2.54 4.95 -6.80
CA HIS A 40 -2.70 3.51 -6.68
C HIS A 40 -1.65 2.73 -7.49
N LEU A 41 -1.34 3.14 -8.72
CA LEU A 41 -0.26 2.51 -9.49
C LEU A 41 1.10 2.68 -8.81
N THR A 42 1.36 3.82 -8.20
CA THR A 42 2.61 4.10 -7.47
C THR A 42 2.72 3.22 -6.24
N GLU A 43 1.61 2.98 -5.51
CA GLU A 43 1.55 2.01 -4.43
C GLU A 43 2.02 0.61 -4.88
N HIS A 44 1.46 0.12 -6.00
CA HIS A 44 1.84 -1.16 -6.57
C HIS A 44 3.33 -1.21 -6.93
N VAL A 45 3.81 -0.20 -7.66
CA VAL A 45 5.20 -0.13 -8.11
C VAL A 45 6.18 -0.05 -6.93
N ALA A 46 5.85 0.74 -5.91
CA ALA A 46 6.73 0.97 -4.76
C ALA A 46 6.79 -0.23 -3.80
N TYR A 47 5.71 -1.01 -3.68
CA TYR A 47 5.63 -2.05 -2.64
C TYR A 47 5.60 -3.48 -3.18
N MET A 48 4.92 -3.73 -4.29
CA MET A 48 4.76 -5.10 -4.79
C MET A 48 6.08 -5.67 -5.35
N GLY A 49 7.07 -4.83 -5.65
CA GLY A 49 8.38 -5.23 -6.17
C GLY A 49 9.55 -5.19 -5.19
N SER A 50 9.28 -4.85 -3.93
CA SER A 50 10.33 -4.71 -2.92
C SER A 50 10.94 -6.08 -2.56
N ARG A 51 12.24 -6.25 -2.83
CA ARG A 51 13.00 -7.43 -2.37
C ARG A 51 13.09 -7.50 -0.85
N LYS A 52 13.04 -6.36 -0.16
CA LYS A 52 13.05 -6.31 1.30
C LYS A 52 11.72 -6.78 1.87
N ARG A 53 10.59 -6.42 1.23
CA ARG A 53 9.27 -6.97 1.54
C ARG A 53 9.22 -8.48 1.32
N GLU A 54 9.78 -8.99 0.21
CA GLU A 54 9.81 -10.43 -0.09
C GLU A 54 10.47 -11.26 1.02
N ARG A 55 11.46 -10.69 1.76
CA ARG A 55 12.09 -11.36 2.91
C ARG A 55 11.13 -11.60 4.09
N LEU A 56 10.00 -10.89 4.14
CA LEU A 56 8.98 -11.08 5.16
C LEU A 56 8.07 -12.28 4.84
N PHE A 57 8.08 -12.78 3.60
CA PHE A 57 7.26 -13.94 3.23
C PHE A 57 7.74 -15.22 3.94
N GLY A 58 6.80 -16.07 4.32
CA GLY A 58 7.09 -17.31 5.06
C GLY A 58 7.45 -17.11 6.55
N THR A 59 7.55 -15.87 7.04
CA THR A 59 7.86 -15.57 8.45
C THR A 59 6.62 -15.53 9.37
N GLY A 60 5.43 -15.81 8.82
CA GLY A 60 4.16 -15.54 9.52
C GLY A 60 3.74 -14.06 9.52
N SER A 61 4.45 -13.23 8.75
CA SER A 61 4.11 -11.83 8.50
C SER A 61 3.04 -11.70 7.43
N GLN A 62 2.19 -10.70 7.58
CA GLN A 62 1.27 -10.22 6.55
C GLN A 62 1.71 -8.82 6.14
N THR A 63 1.74 -8.56 4.84
CA THR A 63 2.12 -7.24 4.32
C THR A 63 1.10 -6.83 3.28
N ASN A 64 0.67 -5.58 3.32
CA ASN A 64 -0.21 -5.05 2.30
C ASN A 64 -0.06 -3.53 2.18
N ALA A 65 -0.73 -2.98 1.18
CA ALA A 65 -0.88 -1.56 1.03
C ALA A 65 -2.31 -1.24 0.57
N TYR A 66 -2.71 0.02 0.71
CA TYR A 66 -3.93 0.52 0.12
C TYR A 66 -3.84 2.03 -0.12
N THR A 67 -4.60 2.49 -1.11
CA THR A 67 -4.74 3.90 -1.47
C THR A 67 -6.21 4.28 -1.36
N ASP A 68 -6.49 5.27 -0.51
CA ASP A 68 -7.77 5.94 -0.44
C ASP A 68 -7.69 7.34 -1.08
N PHE A 69 -8.73 8.15 -0.89
CA PHE A 69 -8.75 9.51 -1.44
C PHE A 69 -7.65 10.41 -0.87
N HIS A 70 -7.24 10.23 0.37
CA HIS A 70 -6.37 11.13 1.13
C HIS A 70 -5.03 10.51 1.53
N HIS A 71 -4.91 9.18 1.47
CA HIS A 71 -3.74 8.46 1.95
C HIS A 71 -3.36 7.30 1.04
N THR A 72 -2.06 7.03 1.03
CA THR A 72 -1.51 5.73 0.63
C THR A 72 -0.76 5.16 1.83
N VAL A 73 -1.15 3.96 2.25
CA VAL A 73 -0.63 3.32 3.46
C VAL A 73 0.00 1.99 3.10
N PHE A 74 1.23 1.78 3.58
CA PHE A 74 1.97 0.52 3.46
C PHE A 74 2.16 -0.06 4.86
N TYR A 75 1.91 -1.34 5.05
CA TYR A 75 2.02 -1.92 6.39
C TYR A 75 2.52 -3.35 6.40
N ALA A 76 3.14 -3.70 7.52
CA ALA A 76 3.62 -5.04 7.83
C ALA A 76 3.16 -5.45 9.24
N ALA A 77 2.34 -6.50 9.31
CA ALA A 77 1.89 -7.13 10.54
C ALA A 77 2.71 -8.40 10.79
N CYS A 78 3.65 -8.32 11.73
CA CYS A 78 4.68 -9.34 11.92
C CYS A 78 4.60 -9.96 13.33
N PRO A 79 5.05 -11.22 13.52
CA PRO A 79 5.46 -11.66 14.85
C PRO A 79 6.68 -10.85 15.30
N THR A 80 6.91 -10.71 16.61
CA THR A 80 8.09 -10.00 17.13
C THR A 80 9.40 -10.70 16.76
N LEU A 81 9.34 -12.03 16.62
CA LEU A 81 10.46 -12.90 16.28
C LEU A 81 10.11 -13.75 15.07
N ALA A 82 11.07 -13.91 14.16
CA ALA A 82 10.97 -14.81 13.03
C ALA A 82 10.90 -16.27 13.52
N PRO A 83 10.22 -17.17 12.79
CA PRO A 83 10.33 -18.60 13.02
C PRO A 83 11.81 -19.02 13.00
N ALA A 84 12.20 -19.92 13.89
CA ALA A 84 13.56 -20.46 13.87
C ALA A 84 13.79 -21.19 12.54
N SER A 85 14.84 -20.82 11.81
CA SER A 85 15.19 -21.42 10.52
C SER A 85 16.61 -21.98 10.60
N GLY A 86 16.71 -23.31 10.70
CA GLY A 86 17.98 -24.02 10.77
C GLY A 86 18.79 -23.73 12.04
N TYR A 87 20.10 -23.52 11.89
CA TYR A 87 21.04 -23.29 13.00
C TYR A 87 21.09 -21.84 13.50
N HIS A 88 20.35 -20.94 12.85
CA HIS A 88 20.24 -19.55 13.30
C HIS A 88 19.04 -19.41 14.23
N GLY A 89 19.27 -18.87 15.43
CA GLY A 89 18.22 -18.60 16.40
C GLY A 89 17.14 -17.64 15.87
N GLN A 90 16.09 -17.45 16.67
CA GLN A 90 15.01 -16.52 16.34
C GLN A 90 15.56 -15.10 16.14
N GLN A 91 15.24 -14.49 14.99
CA GLN A 91 15.66 -13.13 14.67
C GLN A 91 14.55 -12.11 14.93
N PRO A 92 14.86 -10.88 15.38
CA PRO A 92 13.87 -9.83 15.54
C PRO A 92 13.32 -9.37 14.18
N MET A 93 12.00 -9.30 14.07
CA MET A 93 11.32 -8.93 12.82
C MET A 93 11.17 -7.43 12.63
N MET A 94 11.23 -6.63 13.71
CA MET A 94 11.01 -5.18 13.64
C MET A 94 11.99 -4.47 12.68
N PRO A 95 13.31 -4.72 12.71
CA PRO A 95 14.21 -4.11 11.73
C PRO A 95 13.88 -4.50 10.29
N MET A 96 13.49 -5.75 10.05
CA MET A 96 13.14 -6.23 8.71
C MET A 96 11.86 -5.56 8.19
N ALA A 97 10.85 -5.41 9.04
CA ALA A 97 9.62 -4.72 8.70
C ALA A 97 9.86 -3.25 8.37
N LEU A 98 10.66 -2.55 9.18
CA LEU A 98 11.01 -1.15 8.94
C LEU A 98 11.87 -0.98 7.68
N ASP A 99 12.80 -1.90 7.40
CA ASP A 99 13.61 -1.87 6.18
C ASP A 99 12.74 -2.08 4.93
N ALA A 100 11.73 -2.94 4.99
CA ALA A 100 10.75 -3.11 3.91
C ALA A 100 9.89 -1.85 3.68
N LEU A 101 9.51 -1.15 4.75
CA LEU A 101 8.79 0.13 4.63
C LEU A 101 9.68 1.25 4.11
N ALA A 102 10.95 1.30 4.54
CA ALA A 102 11.91 2.28 4.02
C ALA A 102 12.17 2.10 2.51
N ASP A 103 12.15 0.86 2.01
CA ASP A 103 12.31 0.55 0.59
C ASP A 103 11.26 1.25 -0.30
N VAL A 104 10.05 1.44 0.22
CA VAL A 104 8.97 2.17 -0.47
C VAL A 104 9.39 3.60 -0.77
N MET A 105 10.05 4.26 0.18
CA MET A 105 10.50 5.65 0.04
C MET A 105 11.68 5.79 -0.93
N GLU A 106 12.42 4.70 -1.16
CA GLU A 106 13.58 4.63 -2.06
C GLU A 106 13.25 3.94 -3.39
N ALA A 107 11.98 3.62 -3.62
CA ALA A 107 11.54 2.83 -4.75
C ALA A 107 11.95 3.46 -6.09
N ARG A 108 12.47 2.62 -6.98
CA ARG A 108 12.85 3.02 -8.35
C ARG A 108 11.84 2.48 -9.34
N VAL A 109 11.40 3.34 -10.24
CA VAL A 109 10.51 2.96 -11.33
C VAL A 109 11.33 2.44 -12.49
N ASP A 110 11.39 1.13 -12.63
CA ASP A 110 11.87 0.46 -13.84
C ASP A 110 10.71 0.30 -14.84
N THR A 111 10.95 0.56 -16.12
CA THR A 111 9.91 0.50 -17.16
C THR A 111 9.27 -0.87 -17.26
N SER A 112 10.05 -1.96 -17.15
CA SER A 112 9.49 -3.31 -17.21
C SER A 112 8.59 -3.61 -16.01
N ARG A 113 8.95 -3.06 -14.83
CA ARG A 113 8.13 -3.22 -13.64
C ARG A 113 6.85 -2.40 -13.71
N LEU A 114 6.94 -1.16 -14.14
CA LEU A 114 5.79 -0.28 -14.34
C LEU A 114 4.75 -0.94 -15.26
N GLU A 115 5.20 -1.49 -16.39
CA GLU A 115 4.31 -2.13 -17.35
C GLU A 115 3.64 -3.38 -16.77
N LYS A 116 4.35 -4.15 -15.94
CA LYS A 116 3.80 -5.32 -15.24
C LYS A 116 2.74 -4.92 -14.21
N GLU A 117 3.04 -3.93 -13.37
CA GLU A 117 2.10 -3.46 -12.34
C GLU A 117 0.87 -2.79 -12.96
N ARG A 118 1.04 -2.06 -14.05
CA ARG A 118 -0.07 -1.49 -14.82
C ARG A 118 -1.05 -2.58 -15.29
N GLN A 119 -0.55 -3.72 -15.76
CA GLN A 119 -1.42 -4.85 -16.12
C GLN A 119 -2.11 -5.47 -14.90
N ALA A 120 -1.43 -5.55 -13.76
CA ALA A 120 -2.04 -6.02 -12.51
C ALA A 120 -3.18 -5.09 -12.06
N VAL A 121 -2.98 -3.77 -12.07
CA VAL A 121 -4.01 -2.77 -11.73
C VAL A 121 -5.20 -2.83 -12.69
N LEU A 122 -4.98 -3.02 -13.99
CA LEU A 122 -6.07 -3.19 -14.96
C LEU A 122 -6.87 -4.49 -14.72
N SER A 123 -6.18 -5.56 -14.33
CA SER A 123 -6.84 -6.81 -13.94
C SER A 123 -7.67 -6.61 -12.66
N GLU A 124 -7.15 -5.89 -11.67
CA GLU A 124 -7.88 -5.54 -10.45
C GLU A 124 -9.10 -4.67 -10.75
N MET A 125 -8.96 -3.65 -11.58
CA MET A 125 -10.07 -2.80 -12.03
C MET A 125 -11.21 -3.63 -12.63
N THR A 126 -10.87 -4.66 -13.40
CA THR A 126 -11.86 -5.59 -13.97
C THR A 126 -12.55 -6.42 -12.89
N MET A 127 -11.80 -6.92 -11.91
CA MET A 127 -12.35 -7.72 -10.80
C MET A 127 -13.25 -6.89 -9.87
N VAL A 128 -12.87 -5.64 -9.60
CA VAL A 128 -13.58 -4.74 -8.69
C VAL A 128 -14.84 -4.14 -9.34
N ASN A 129 -14.96 -4.15 -10.67
CA ASN A 129 -16.11 -3.57 -11.41
C ASN A 129 -17.41 -4.41 -11.30
N THR A 130 -17.88 -4.63 -10.07
CA THR A 130 -19.15 -5.26 -9.75
C THR A 130 -20.32 -4.27 -9.84
N ILE A 131 -21.56 -4.76 -9.68
CA ILE A 131 -22.74 -3.87 -9.63
C ILE A 131 -22.65 -2.97 -8.40
N GLU A 132 -22.28 -3.54 -7.26
CA GLU A 132 -22.15 -2.86 -5.96
C GLU A 132 -21.15 -1.71 -6.08
N TYR A 133 -20.00 -1.96 -6.68
CA TYR A 133 -18.98 -0.94 -6.90
C TYR A 133 -19.48 0.21 -7.79
N ARG A 134 -20.21 -0.11 -8.87
CA ARG A 134 -20.79 0.92 -9.76
C ARG A 134 -21.84 1.77 -9.04
N VAL A 135 -22.68 1.15 -8.21
CA VAL A 135 -23.67 1.86 -7.39
C VAL A 135 -22.97 2.77 -6.39
N GLU A 136 -21.95 2.27 -5.70
CA GLU A 136 -21.14 3.06 -4.77
C GLU A 136 -20.48 4.26 -5.45
N CYS A 137 -19.87 4.05 -6.62
CA CYS A 137 -19.28 5.14 -7.41
C CYS A 137 -20.33 6.20 -7.78
N GLN A 138 -21.55 5.81 -8.16
CA GLN A 138 -22.63 6.75 -8.48
C GLN A 138 -23.11 7.52 -7.25
N ILE A 139 -23.25 6.84 -6.11
CA ILE A 139 -23.62 7.47 -4.83
C ILE A 139 -22.57 8.50 -4.43
N LEU A 140 -21.30 8.10 -4.39
CA LEU A 140 -20.18 8.97 -4.03
C LEU A 140 -20.04 10.15 -5.01
N SER A 141 -20.19 9.89 -6.32
CA SER A 141 -20.16 10.96 -7.34
C SER A 141 -21.28 11.97 -7.14
N THR A 142 -22.46 11.52 -6.71
CA THR A 142 -23.61 12.40 -6.45
C THR A 142 -23.41 13.21 -5.18
N LEU A 143 -23.00 12.54 -4.09
CA LEU A 143 -22.75 13.18 -2.79
C LEU A 143 -21.62 14.21 -2.88
N HIS A 144 -20.59 13.95 -3.68
CA HIS A 144 -19.41 14.79 -3.82
C HIS A 144 -19.37 15.60 -5.13
N ARG A 145 -20.53 15.82 -5.77
CA ARG A 145 -20.64 16.50 -7.08
C ARG A 145 -19.95 17.87 -7.16
N GLU A 146 -19.79 18.54 -6.02
CA GLU A 146 -19.23 19.89 -5.91
C GLU A 146 -17.71 19.89 -5.63
N ASN A 147 -17.09 18.72 -5.45
CA ASN A 147 -15.67 18.62 -5.13
C ASN A 147 -14.95 17.58 -6.00
N ARG A 148 -13.64 17.43 -5.77
CA ARG A 148 -12.77 16.56 -6.59
C ARG A 148 -13.02 15.07 -6.38
N LEU A 149 -13.56 14.65 -5.24
CA LEU A 149 -13.74 13.22 -4.89
C LEU A 149 -14.66 12.51 -5.89
N ALA A 150 -15.67 13.21 -6.44
CA ALA A 150 -16.56 12.66 -7.46
C ALA A 150 -15.85 12.24 -8.77
N LYS A 151 -14.57 12.60 -8.95
CA LYS A 151 -13.78 12.31 -10.15
C LYS A 151 -12.40 11.73 -9.83
N ARG A 152 -12.18 11.24 -8.60
CA ARG A 152 -10.86 10.83 -8.10
C ARG A 152 -10.90 9.48 -7.39
N PHE A 153 -11.70 8.55 -7.89
CA PHE A 153 -11.73 7.20 -7.33
C PHE A 153 -10.34 6.55 -7.39
N PRO A 154 -9.86 5.89 -6.31
CA PRO A 154 -8.50 5.35 -6.25
C PRO A 154 -8.11 4.40 -7.39
N ILE A 155 -9.05 3.59 -7.88
CA ILE A 155 -8.79 2.67 -9.00
C ILE A 155 -8.41 3.39 -10.30
N GLY A 156 -8.74 4.68 -10.43
CA GLY A 156 -8.40 5.52 -11.58
C GLY A 156 -9.24 5.22 -12.83
N LYS A 157 -8.62 5.45 -13.99
CA LYS A 157 -9.21 5.21 -15.32
C LYS A 157 -8.35 4.23 -16.11
N GLU A 158 -9.00 3.47 -17.00
CA GLU A 158 -8.32 2.53 -17.90
C GLU A 158 -7.30 3.21 -18.82
N ARG A 159 -7.58 4.46 -19.22
CA ARG A 159 -6.66 5.32 -19.97
C ARG A 159 -6.29 6.52 -19.12
N LEU A 160 -4.99 6.69 -18.90
CA LEU A 160 -4.37 7.96 -18.48
C LEU A 160 -4.37 8.92 -19.67
#